data_AF-A0A6S7JI60-F1
#
_entry.id   AF-A0A6S7JI60-F1
#
_cell.length_a   1.000
_cell.length_b   1.000
_cell.length_c   1.000
_cell.angle_alpha   90.00
_cell.angle_beta   90.00
_cell.angle_gamma   90.00
#
_symmetry.space_group_name_H-M   'P 1'
#
loop_
_entity.id
_entity.type
_entity.pdbx_description
1 polymer ?
#
loop_
_entity_poly.entity_id
_entity_poly.type
_entity_poly.pdbx_seq_one_letter_code
_entity_poly.pdbx_strand_id
1 'polypeptide(L)'
;MPKDDKQRSLDVLGLERNASKNDIRLAFFKKSLYSYPDTVKNNSEMASFTEVTQAYSNLSDGSDGATPDEVFFKFFQEVLKDDNAQSLRAMLQEHDATKCADDEYRCEEDDNEIDIEREFERLLEILKNRKKKGKDVPEDMTQDKVVKCRDNLVRQREEAKKDPKKQAPKKGKQQQVPVSKPKPKSKKQLLAEQRRREKEMEKIAVELEMKKKEDEEKEKIRKQMDAEKQKRLEEERKKTEAEARRQRER
;
A
#
# COMPACT_ATOMS: atom_id res chain seq x y z
N MET A 1 3.05 -1.50 -34.37
CA MET A 1 4.25 -0.94 -33.72
C MET A 1 5.50 -1.70 -34.19
N PRO A 2 6.60 -1.00 -34.52
CA PRO A 2 7.92 -1.59 -34.68
C PRO A 2 8.32 -2.41 -33.43
N LYS A 3 9.06 -3.51 -33.61
CA LYS A 3 9.48 -4.37 -32.49
C LYS A 3 10.36 -3.64 -31.47
N ASP A 4 11.09 -2.62 -31.91
CA ASP A 4 12.02 -1.85 -31.09
C ASP A 4 11.32 -0.90 -30.11
N ASP A 5 10.18 -0.33 -30.50
CA ASP A 5 9.40 0.60 -29.65
C ASP A 5 8.72 -0.13 -28.49
N LYS A 6 8.29 -1.38 -28.74
CA LYS A 6 7.74 -2.25 -27.70
C LYS A 6 8.81 -2.62 -26.67
N GLN A 7 10.03 -2.96 -27.12
CA GLN A 7 11.13 -3.28 -26.22
C GLN A 7 11.48 -2.09 -25.33
N ARG A 8 11.66 -0.90 -25.93
CA ARG A 8 11.95 0.32 -25.16
C ARG A 8 10.89 0.63 -24.11
N SER A 9 9.61 0.43 -24.46
CA SER A 9 8.50 0.64 -23.52
C SER A 9 8.55 -0.34 -22.33
N LEU A 10 8.94 -1.60 -22.57
CA LEU A 10 9.15 -2.57 -21.49
C LEU A 10 10.35 -2.19 -20.62
N ASP A 11 11.46 -1.74 -21.23
CA ASP A 11 12.65 -1.31 -20.50
C ASP A 11 12.37 -0.10 -19.58
N VAL A 12 11.58 0.87 -20.04
CA VAL A 12 11.12 2.01 -19.21
C VAL A 12 10.31 1.53 -18.01
N LEU A 13 9.45 0.53 -18.20
CA LEU A 13 8.70 -0.10 -17.10
C LEU A 13 9.54 -1.07 -16.26
N GLY A 14 10.77 -1.39 -16.67
CA GLY A 14 11.65 -2.34 -15.98
C GLY A 14 11.16 -3.78 -16.10
N LEU A 15 10.57 -4.15 -17.25
CA LEU A 15 9.93 -5.43 -17.48
C LEU A 15 10.65 -6.27 -18.53
N GLU A 16 10.51 -7.60 -18.42
CA GLU A 16 11.03 -8.54 -19.40
C GLU A 16 10.17 -8.61 -20.68
N ARG A 17 10.76 -9.15 -21.76
CA ARG A 17 10.13 -9.29 -23.09
C ARG A 17 8.79 -10.04 -23.12
N ASN A 18 8.61 -10.93 -22.15
CA ASN A 18 7.47 -11.84 -21.97
C ASN A 18 6.54 -11.37 -20.84
N ALA A 19 6.70 -10.16 -20.31
CA ALA A 19 5.86 -9.62 -19.26
C ALA A 19 4.37 -9.67 -19.63
N SER A 20 3.54 -10.09 -18.67
CA SER A 20 2.10 -10.19 -18.85
C SER A 20 1.45 -8.79 -18.84
N LYS A 21 0.18 -8.71 -19.28
CA LYS A 21 -0.61 -7.47 -19.16
C LYS A 21 -0.73 -7.03 -17.69
N ASN A 22 -0.78 -7.97 -16.74
CA ASN A 22 -0.82 -7.68 -15.31
C ASN A 22 0.50 -7.04 -14.84
N ASP A 23 1.64 -7.57 -15.27
CA ASP A 23 2.97 -7.02 -14.92
C ASP A 23 3.14 -5.59 -15.46
N ILE A 24 2.68 -5.34 -16.69
CA ILE A 24 2.69 -4.00 -17.31
C ILE A 24 1.87 -3.00 -16.49
N ARG A 25 0.65 -3.39 -16.09
CA ARG A 25 -0.22 -2.55 -15.25
C ARG A 25 0.37 -2.33 -13.86
N LEU A 26 0.99 -3.35 -13.28
CA LEU A 26 1.59 -3.28 -11.95
C LEU A 26 2.83 -2.37 -11.93
N ALA A 27 3.70 -2.53 -12.92
CA ALA A 27 4.87 -1.67 -13.11
C ALA A 27 4.45 -0.22 -13.35
N PHE A 28 3.40 0.01 -14.14
CA PHE A 28 2.84 1.33 -14.35
C PHE A 28 2.25 1.93 -13.06
N PHE A 29 1.45 1.16 -12.30
CA PHE A 29 0.92 1.57 -11.00
C PHE A 29 2.04 2.06 -10.07
N LYS A 30 3.08 1.26 -9.87
CA LYS A 30 4.21 1.61 -9.02
C LYS A 30 4.96 2.81 -9.59
N LYS A 31 5.50 2.72 -10.81
CA LYS A 31 6.37 3.77 -11.36
C LYS A 31 5.67 5.13 -11.49
N SER A 32 4.40 5.14 -11.91
CA SER A 32 3.67 6.40 -12.09
C SER A 32 3.44 7.14 -10.78
N LEU A 33 3.26 6.45 -9.65
CA LEU A 33 3.12 7.09 -8.33
C LEU A 33 4.43 7.72 -7.84
N TYR A 34 5.58 7.17 -8.22
CA TYR A 34 6.89 7.67 -7.78
C TYR A 34 7.45 8.75 -8.71
N SER A 35 7.13 8.71 -9.99
CA SER A 35 7.60 9.72 -10.95
C SER A 35 6.64 10.90 -11.09
N TYR A 36 5.44 10.85 -10.49
CA TYR A 36 4.42 11.89 -10.63
C TYR A 36 4.93 13.27 -10.18
N PRO A 37 4.74 14.34 -10.99
CA PRO A 37 5.35 15.66 -10.76
C PRO A 37 4.79 16.42 -9.53
N ASP A 38 3.66 15.96 -8.97
CA ASP A 38 3.08 16.52 -7.75
C ASP A 38 3.47 15.75 -6.46
N THR A 39 4.55 14.95 -6.51
CA THR A 39 5.15 14.31 -5.32
C THR A 39 6.33 15.12 -4.77
N VAL A 40 6.69 14.91 -3.49
CA VAL A 40 7.73 15.69 -2.80
C VAL A 40 9.15 15.18 -3.09
N LYS A 41 9.29 13.97 -3.64
CA LYS A 41 10.58 13.33 -3.93
C LYS A 41 10.74 13.06 -5.43
N ASN A 42 11.21 14.06 -6.18
CA ASN A 42 11.70 13.80 -7.53
C ASN A 42 13.04 13.06 -7.44
N ASN A 43 13.01 11.74 -7.62
CA ASN A 43 14.22 10.96 -7.81
C ASN A 43 14.71 11.19 -9.25
N SER A 44 15.79 11.95 -9.40
CA SER A 44 16.42 12.23 -10.71
C SER A 44 16.89 10.98 -11.45
N GLU A 45 16.97 9.83 -10.78
CA GLU A 45 17.38 8.54 -11.35
C GLU A 45 16.20 7.74 -11.93
N MET A 46 14.95 8.14 -11.68
CA MET A 46 13.79 7.45 -12.25
C MET A 46 13.42 8.02 -13.62
N ALA A 47 12.90 7.14 -14.49
CA ALA A 47 12.26 7.56 -15.73
C ALA A 47 11.18 8.61 -15.45
N SER A 48 11.09 9.62 -16.31
CA SER A 48 10.14 10.71 -16.14
C SER A 48 8.70 10.21 -16.19
N PHE A 49 7.78 10.92 -15.54
CA PHE A 49 6.36 10.59 -15.59
C PHE A 49 5.82 10.47 -17.02
N THR A 50 6.27 11.35 -17.92
CA THR A 50 5.91 11.34 -19.33
C THR A 50 6.40 10.07 -20.03
N GLU A 51 7.65 9.64 -19.78
CA GLU A 51 8.16 8.39 -20.36
C GLU A 51 7.43 7.16 -19.82
N VAL A 52 7.13 7.13 -18.52
CA VAL A 52 6.40 6.02 -17.88
C VAL A 52 4.97 5.91 -18.43
N THR A 53 4.27 7.03 -18.59
CA THR A 53 2.92 7.07 -19.18
C THR A 53 2.93 6.72 -20.66
N GLN A 54 3.88 7.25 -21.43
CA GLN A 54 4.03 6.90 -22.84
C GLN A 54 4.33 5.40 -23.03
N ALA A 55 5.23 4.84 -22.23
CA ALA A 55 5.55 3.42 -22.26
C ALA A 55 4.32 2.56 -21.95
N TYR A 56 3.52 2.95 -20.96
CA TYR A 56 2.27 2.26 -20.66
C TYR A 56 1.25 2.39 -21.81
N SER A 57 1.07 3.58 -22.38
CA SER A 57 0.17 3.81 -23.53
C SER A 57 0.59 3.04 -24.78
N ASN A 58 1.89 2.81 -24.99
CA ASN A 58 2.38 2.00 -26.10
C ASN A 58 2.12 0.49 -25.92
N LEU A 59 2.07 0.04 -24.66
CA LEU A 59 1.91 -1.37 -24.28
C LEU A 59 0.47 -1.76 -23.98
N SER A 60 -0.35 -0.79 -23.58
CA SER A 60 -1.80 -0.93 -23.41
C SER A 60 -2.50 -0.51 -24.70
N ASP A 61 -3.48 -1.27 -25.15
CA ASP A 61 -4.11 -1.15 -26.49
C ASP A 61 -4.95 0.14 -26.68
N GLY A 62 -4.63 1.26 -26.03
CA GLY A 62 -5.32 2.52 -26.32
C GLY A 62 -5.03 3.67 -25.38
N SER A 63 -4.33 4.68 -25.92
CA SER A 63 -4.64 6.09 -25.63
C SER A 63 -3.97 7.01 -26.66
N ASP A 64 -4.30 6.88 -27.95
CA ASP A 64 -3.81 7.82 -28.96
C ASP A 64 -4.33 9.23 -28.64
N GLY A 65 -3.41 10.15 -28.34
CA GLY A 65 -3.71 11.56 -28.08
C GLY A 65 -4.09 11.92 -26.64
N ALA A 66 -4.08 10.99 -25.69
CA ALA A 66 -4.30 11.31 -24.28
C ALA A 66 -3.06 11.94 -23.65
N THR A 67 -3.26 12.91 -22.77
CA THR A 67 -2.20 13.49 -21.95
C THR A 67 -1.73 12.51 -20.87
N PRO A 68 -0.49 12.62 -20.37
CA PRO A 68 0.02 11.81 -19.25
C PRO A 68 -0.91 11.78 -18.03
N ASP A 69 -1.51 12.93 -17.70
CA ASP A 69 -2.47 13.05 -16.60
C ASP A 69 -3.75 12.26 -16.86
N GLU A 70 -4.32 12.34 -18.08
CA GLU A 70 -5.51 11.59 -18.45
C GLU A 70 -5.27 10.08 -18.39
N VAL A 71 -4.11 9.60 -18.86
CA VAL A 71 -3.73 8.18 -18.80
C VAL A 71 -3.63 7.73 -17.35
N PHE A 72 -2.94 8.50 -16.51
CA PHE A 72 -2.80 8.24 -15.08
C PHE A 72 -4.15 8.19 -14.37
N PHE A 73 -4.96 9.24 -14.50
CA PHE A 73 -6.24 9.31 -13.80
C PHE A 73 -7.23 8.27 -14.31
N LYS A 74 -7.28 8.00 -15.61
CA LYS A 74 -8.13 6.94 -16.16
C LYS A 74 -7.75 5.57 -15.61
N PHE A 75 -6.45 5.28 -15.51
CA PHE A 75 -5.96 4.04 -14.89
C PHE A 75 -6.38 3.94 -13.42
N PHE A 76 -6.15 4.99 -12.62
CA PHE A 76 -6.52 4.98 -11.21
C PHE A 76 -8.03 4.99 -10.98
N GLN A 77 -8.81 5.62 -11.85
CA GLN A 77 -10.27 5.49 -11.83
C GLN A 77 -10.72 4.06 -12.07
N GLU A 78 -10.08 3.33 -13.00
CA GLU A 78 -10.37 1.91 -13.22
C GLU A 78 -10.04 1.09 -11.97
N VAL A 79 -8.91 1.36 -11.34
CA VAL A 79 -8.49 0.73 -10.08
C VAL A 79 -9.49 0.98 -8.95
N LEU A 80 -10.05 2.19 -8.86
CA LEU A 80 -10.96 2.61 -7.79
C LEU A 80 -12.42 2.21 -8.03
N LYS A 81 -12.78 1.65 -9.20
CA LYS A 81 -14.14 1.15 -9.46
C LYS A 81 -14.37 -0.15 -8.67
N ASP A 82 -15.10 0.00 -7.57
CA ASP A 82 -15.34 -0.99 -6.50
C ASP A 82 -15.97 -2.33 -6.92
N ASP A 83 -16.52 -2.48 -8.14
CA ASP A 83 -17.25 -3.71 -8.52
C ASP A 83 -16.37 -4.85 -9.04
N ASN A 84 -15.10 -4.57 -9.32
CA ASN A 84 -14.13 -5.58 -9.74
C ASN A 84 -12.85 -5.46 -8.92
N ALA A 85 -12.98 -5.51 -7.59
CA ALA A 85 -11.85 -5.63 -6.66
C ALA A 85 -10.90 -6.78 -7.05
N GLN A 86 -11.32 -7.72 -7.90
CA GLN A 86 -10.43 -8.72 -8.48
C GLN A 86 -9.36 -8.15 -9.42
N SER A 87 -9.51 -7.00 -10.08
CA SER A 87 -8.49 -6.58 -11.07
C SER A 87 -7.18 -6.14 -10.42
N LEU A 88 -7.19 -5.21 -9.46
CA LEU A 88 -5.96 -4.81 -8.76
C LEU A 88 -5.56 -5.84 -7.71
N ARG A 89 -6.53 -6.44 -6.98
CA ARG A 89 -6.23 -7.50 -6.01
C ARG A 89 -5.66 -8.75 -6.69
N ALA A 90 -6.15 -9.20 -7.85
CA ALA A 90 -5.54 -10.33 -8.56
C ALA A 90 -4.15 -9.96 -9.08
N MET A 91 -3.94 -8.75 -9.62
CA MET A 91 -2.60 -8.29 -9.99
C MET A 91 -1.63 -8.31 -8.81
N LEU A 92 -2.08 -7.89 -7.61
CA LEU A 92 -1.27 -7.89 -6.39
C LEU A 92 -1.13 -9.31 -5.77
N GLN A 93 -2.14 -10.17 -5.87
CA GLN A 93 -2.15 -11.53 -5.32
C GLN A 93 -1.38 -12.54 -6.18
N GLU A 94 -1.39 -12.44 -7.51
CA GLU A 94 -0.62 -13.33 -8.39
C GLU A 94 0.90 -13.20 -8.15
N HIS A 95 1.35 -11.99 -7.81
CA HIS A 95 2.74 -11.71 -7.47
C HIS A 95 3.14 -12.25 -6.08
N ASP A 96 2.19 -12.36 -5.13
CA ASP A 96 2.42 -12.99 -3.82
C ASP A 96 2.37 -14.53 -3.91
N ALA A 97 1.46 -15.10 -4.71
CA ALA A 97 1.23 -16.54 -4.79
C ALA A 97 2.36 -17.31 -5.50
N THR A 98 3.00 -16.69 -6.51
CA THR A 98 4.15 -17.29 -7.22
C THR A 98 5.41 -17.40 -6.34
N LYS A 99 5.48 -16.66 -5.23
CA LYS A 99 6.64 -16.68 -4.31
C LYS A 99 6.48 -17.62 -3.10
N CYS A 100 5.37 -18.37 -3.01
CA CYS A 100 5.05 -19.24 -1.86
C CYS A 100 5.26 -20.74 -2.12
N ALA A 101 5.80 -21.13 -3.29
CA ALA A 101 5.92 -22.54 -3.66
C ALA A 101 7.26 -23.20 -3.28
N ASP A 102 8.28 -22.44 -2.87
CA ASP A 102 9.62 -22.97 -2.56
C ASP A 102 10.18 -22.36 -1.26
N ASP A 103 9.64 -22.82 -0.13
CA ASP A 103 9.89 -22.32 1.23
C ASP A 103 11.10 -23.00 1.91
N GLU A 104 12.28 -23.01 1.27
CA GLU A 104 13.52 -23.45 1.94
C GLU A 104 14.72 -22.49 1.85
N TYR A 105 14.70 -21.46 0.98
CA TYR A 105 15.78 -20.47 0.90
C TYR A 105 15.26 -19.10 0.44
N ARG A 106 14.71 -18.29 1.35
CA ARG A 106 14.44 -16.88 1.05
C ARG A 106 15.39 -15.98 1.83
N CYS A 107 16.43 -15.55 1.12
CA CYS A 107 17.35 -14.50 1.53
C CYS A 107 16.60 -13.17 1.70
N GLU A 108 17.20 -12.31 2.51
CA GLU A 108 16.72 -11.01 2.94
C GLU A 108 16.44 -10.05 1.76
N GLU A 109 15.45 -9.16 1.95
CA GLU A 109 15.25 -7.91 1.19
C GLU A 109 15.05 -8.04 -0.34
N ASP A 110 13.82 -8.38 -0.75
CA ASP A 110 13.41 -8.24 -2.16
C ASP A 110 12.60 -6.92 -2.28
N ASP A 111 13.25 -5.83 -2.71
CA ASP A 111 12.72 -4.45 -2.95
C ASP A 111 11.49 -4.35 -3.88
N ASN A 112 10.97 -5.51 -4.30
CA ASN A 112 9.86 -5.70 -5.20
C ASN A 112 8.53 -5.99 -4.48
N GLU A 113 8.49 -6.06 -3.15
CA GLU A 113 7.21 -6.13 -2.43
C GLU A 113 6.45 -4.79 -2.56
N ILE A 114 5.20 -4.86 -3.01
CA ILE A 114 4.34 -3.68 -3.12
C ILE A 114 3.68 -3.45 -1.78
N ASP A 115 4.11 -2.40 -1.10
CA ASP A 115 3.46 -1.90 0.10
C ASP A 115 2.20 -1.12 -0.29
N ILE A 116 1.08 -1.84 -0.37
CA ILE A 116 -0.23 -1.30 -0.77
C ILE A 116 -0.59 -0.05 0.02
N GLU A 117 -0.34 -0.04 1.34
CA GLU A 117 -0.70 1.10 2.19
C GLU A 117 0.10 2.33 1.76
N ARG A 118 1.41 2.16 1.61
CA ARG A 118 2.32 3.24 1.19
C ARG A 118 2.04 3.74 -0.23
N GLU A 119 1.67 2.87 -1.16
CA GLU A 119 1.33 3.30 -2.53
C GLU A 119 0.05 4.14 -2.57
N PHE A 120 -0.97 3.76 -1.80
CA PHE A 120 -2.20 4.54 -1.70
C PHE A 120 -1.99 5.87 -0.95
N GLU A 121 -1.07 5.93 0.01
CA GLU A 121 -0.66 7.20 0.65
C GLU A 121 -0.02 8.16 -0.35
N ARG A 122 0.80 7.67 -1.28
CA ARG A 122 1.35 8.51 -2.37
C ARG A 122 0.26 9.04 -3.28
N LEU A 123 -0.73 8.22 -3.63
CA LEU A 123 -1.86 8.68 -4.43
C LEU A 123 -2.65 9.79 -3.71
N LEU A 124 -2.86 9.66 -2.39
CA LEU A 124 -3.50 10.70 -1.57
C LEU A 124 -2.67 11.99 -1.52
N GLU A 125 -1.34 11.86 -1.42
CA GLU A 125 -0.42 12.99 -1.47
C GLU A 125 -0.51 13.73 -2.82
N ILE A 126 -0.48 12.99 -3.94
CA ILE A 126 -0.65 13.54 -5.29
C ILE A 126 -1.96 14.32 -5.38
N LEU A 127 -3.08 13.73 -4.96
CA LEU A 127 -4.40 14.37 -4.96
C LEU A 127 -4.42 15.66 -4.14
N LYS A 128 -3.82 15.63 -2.95
CA LYS A 128 -3.74 16.79 -2.04
C LYS A 128 -2.90 17.90 -2.64
N ASN A 129 -1.74 17.58 -3.21
CA ASN A 129 -0.84 18.55 -3.81
C ASN A 129 -1.42 19.16 -5.08
N ARG A 130 -2.10 18.36 -5.89
CA ARG A 130 -2.78 18.82 -7.10
C ARG A 130 -3.90 19.81 -6.78
N LYS A 131 -4.74 19.50 -5.78
CA LYS A 131 -5.78 20.41 -5.27
C LYS A 131 -5.19 21.72 -4.73
N LYS A 132 -4.08 21.65 -3.98
CA LYS A 132 -3.37 22.86 -3.48
C LYS A 132 -2.82 23.74 -4.61
N LYS A 133 -2.40 23.13 -5.71
CA LYS A 133 -1.91 23.83 -6.91
C LYS A 133 -3.04 24.32 -7.83
N GLY A 134 -4.30 24.10 -7.49
CA GLY A 134 -5.46 24.51 -8.29
C GLY A 134 -5.61 23.75 -9.62
N LYS A 135 -4.99 22.57 -9.73
CA LYS A 135 -5.11 21.71 -10.91
C LYS A 135 -6.35 20.81 -10.78
N ASP A 136 -6.97 20.50 -11.91
CA ASP A 136 -8.17 19.66 -11.95
C ASP A 136 -7.88 18.22 -11.52
N VAL A 137 -8.71 17.71 -10.63
CA VAL A 137 -8.79 16.30 -10.26
C VAL A 137 -10.14 15.81 -10.74
N PRO A 138 -10.22 14.65 -11.44
CA PRO A 138 -11.51 14.12 -11.87
C PRO A 138 -12.47 13.93 -10.69
N GLU A 139 -13.74 14.26 -10.90
CA GLU A 139 -14.79 14.22 -9.86
C GLU A 139 -14.90 12.84 -9.21
N ASP A 140 -14.68 11.78 -9.99
CA ASP A 140 -14.71 10.42 -9.52
C ASP A 140 -13.52 10.01 -8.65
N MET A 141 -12.49 10.85 -8.53
CA MET A 141 -11.25 10.54 -7.80
C MET A 141 -11.13 11.31 -6.49
N THR A 142 -12.06 11.00 -5.58
CA THR A 142 -12.10 11.57 -4.22
C THR A 142 -11.15 10.84 -3.26
N GLN A 143 -10.66 11.55 -2.23
CA GLN A 143 -9.85 10.96 -1.16
C GLN A 143 -10.57 9.80 -0.46
N ASP A 144 -11.89 9.92 -0.23
CA ASP A 144 -12.67 8.88 0.43
C ASP A 144 -12.70 7.56 -0.36
N LYS A 145 -12.85 7.62 -1.69
CA LYS A 145 -12.78 6.44 -2.57
C LYS A 145 -11.40 5.78 -2.50
N VAL A 146 -10.32 6.57 -2.48
CA VAL A 146 -8.95 6.06 -2.36
C VAL A 146 -8.74 5.34 -1.03
N VAL A 147 -9.16 5.96 0.08
CA VAL A 147 -9.09 5.35 1.42
C VAL A 147 -9.93 4.09 1.50
N LYS A 148 -11.16 4.11 1.00
CA LYS A 148 -12.06 2.95 1.00
C LYS A 148 -11.48 1.79 0.19
N CYS A 149 -10.90 2.05 -0.98
CA CYS A 149 -10.24 1.04 -1.80
C CYS A 149 -9.03 0.43 -1.08
N ARG A 150 -8.16 1.26 -0.48
CA ARG A 150 -7.03 0.81 0.35
C ARG A 150 -7.49 -0.11 1.47
N ASP A 151 -8.46 0.32 2.28
CA ASP A 151 -8.94 -0.41 3.45
C ASP A 151 -9.58 -1.75 3.05
N ASN A 152 -10.27 -1.78 1.90
CA ASN A 152 -10.83 -3.00 1.33
C ASN A 152 -9.72 -3.99 0.90
N LEU A 153 -8.67 -3.51 0.22
CA LEU A 153 -7.53 -4.34 -0.19
C LEU A 153 -6.75 -4.90 1.02
N VAL A 154 -6.52 -4.09 2.05
CA VAL A 154 -5.86 -4.53 3.29
C VAL A 154 -6.69 -5.63 3.97
N ARG A 155 -8.00 -5.41 4.15
CA ARG A 155 -8.91 -6.41 4.73
C ARG A 155 -8.89 -7.71 3.92
N GLN A 156 -8.95 -7.61 2.60
CA GLN A 156 -8.89 -8.76 1.70
C GLN A 156 -7.56 -9.54 1.78
N ARG A 157 -6.44 -8.86 2.03
CA ARG A 157 -5.13 -9.47 2.28
C ARG A 157 -5.11 -10.22 3.62
N GLU A 158 -5.67 -9.63 4.67
CA GLU A 158 -5.78 -10.27 5.98
C GLU A 158 -6.71 -11.48 5.99
N GLU A 159 -7.85 -11.40 5.30
CA GLU A 159 -8.79 -12.52 5.13
C GLU A 159 -8.14 -13.69 4.39
N ALA A 160 -7.35 -13.42 3.34
CA ALA A 160 -6.62 -14.46 2.61
C ALA A 160 -5.57 -15.17 3.49
N LYS A 161 -4.93 -14.44 4.42
CA LYS A 161 -3.97 -15.03 5.39
C LYS A 161 -4.66 -15.94 6.41
N LYS A 162 -5.94 -15.69 6.74
CA LYS A 162 -6.71 -16.46 7.73
C LYS A 162 -7.24 -17.79 7.18
N ASP A 163 -7.27 -17.98 5.86
CA ASP A 163 -7.89 -19.15 5.22
C ASP A 163 -6.94 -19.88 4.24
N PRO A 164 -5.87 -20.56 4.72
CA PRO A 164 -4.97 -21.33 3.84
C PRO A 164 -5.61 -22.62 3.27
N LYS A 165 -6.91 -22.87 3.49
CA LYS A 165 -7.57 -24.16 3.17
C LYS A 165 -8.44 -24.21 1.92
N LYS A 166 -8.59 -23.13 1.14
CA LYS A 166 -9.49 -23.17 -0.03
C LYS A 166 -8.98 -22.42 -1.25
N GLN A 167 -7.95 -22.94 -1.93
CA GLN A 167 -7.82 -22.95 -3.41
C GLN A 167 -6.96 -24.18 -3.76
N ALA A 168 -7.36 -25.17 -4.57
CA ALA A 168 -7.98 -25.09 -5.89
C ALA A 168 -8.94 -26.27 -6.18
N PRO A 169 -9.87 -26.16 -7.16
CA PRO A 169 -10.65 -27.28 -7.65
C PRO A 169 -9.81 -28.11 -8.64
N LYS A 170 -9.20 -29.19 -8.18
CA LYS A 170 -8.63 -30.20 -9.09
C LYS A 170 -9.77 -31.03 -9.69
N LYS A 171 -10.13 -30.75 -10.94
CA LYS A 171 -10.70 -31.78 -11.82
C LYS A 171 -9.61 -32.80 -12.11
N GLY A 172 -9.68 -33.96 -11.46
CA GLY A 172 -8.77 -35.07 -11.69
C GLY A 172 -9.27 -36.30 -10.95
N LYS A 173 -9.57 -37.35 -11.72
CA LYS A 173 -10.19 -38.63 -11.35
C LYS A 173 -9.81 -39.15 -9.96
N GLN A 174 -10.83 -39.60 -9.22
CA GLN A 174 -10.68 -40.43 -8.03
C GLN A 174 -9.88 -41.69 -8.36
N GLN A 175 -8.67 -41.78 -7.82
CA GLN A 175 -8.02 -43.05 -7.51
C GLN A 175 -7.69 -43.00 -6.02
N GLN A 176 -8.30 -43.89 -5.25
CA GLN A 176 -7.98 -44.07 -3.84
C GLN A 176 -6.56 -44.60 -3.73
N VAL A 177 -5.66 -43.79 -3.18
CA VAL A 177 -4.32 -44.22 -2.78
C VAL A 177 -4.34 -44.50 -1.27
N PRO A 178 -3.77 -45.62 -0.79
CA PRO A 178 -3.78 -45.97 0.64
C PRO A 178 -3.13 -44.90 1.50
N VAL A 179 -3.82 -44.48 2.56
CA VAL A 179 -3.35 -43.48 3.53
C VAL A 179 -2.23 -44.07 4.37
N SER A 180 -0.99 -43.85 3.98
CA SER A 180 0.17 -44.05 4.85
C SER A 180 0.21 -42.94 5.90
N LYS A 181 0.23 -43.31 7.19
CA LYS A 181 0.36 -42.37 8.32
C LYS A 181 1.60 -41.48 8.14
N PRO A 182 1.54 -40.17 8.45
CA PRO A 182 2.69 -39.28 8.37
C PRO A 182 3.85 -39.82 9.22
N LYS A 183 5.06 -39.85 8.65
CA LYS A 183 6.27 -40.24 9.38
C LYS A 183 6.49 -39.25 10.55
N PRO A 184 6.90 -39.72 11.74
CA PRO A 184 7.21 -38.85 12.87
C PRO A 184 8.31 -37.84 12.49
N LYS A 185 8.15 -36.56 12.88
CA LYS A 185 9.15 -35.51 12.68
C LYS A 185 10.47 -35.88 13.39
N SER A 186 11.59 -35.61 12.74
CA SER A 186 12.93 -35.85 13.32
C SER A 186 13.19 -34.91 14.51
N LYS A 187 14.02 -35.33 15.48
CA LYS A 187 14.43 -34.52 16.63
C LYS A 187 14.98 -33.14 16.23
N LYS A 188 15.67 -33.06 15.07
CA LYS A 188 16.18 -31.80 14.50
C LYS A 188 15.06 -30.87 14.02
N GLN A 189 13.98 -31.43 13.45
CA GLN A 189 12.81 -30.66 13.01
C GLN A 189 12.00 -30.13 14.20
N LEU A 190 11.86 -30.93 15.25
CA LEU A 190 11.25 -30.49 16.51
C LEU A 190 12.01 -29.31 17.14
N LEU A 191 13.34 -29.37 17.18
CA LEU A 191 14.16 -28.30 17.75
C LEU A 191 14.09 -27.00 16.91
N ALA A 192 14.05 -27.13 15.57
CA ALA A 192 13.90 -26.00 14.67
C ALA A 192 12.51 -25.34 14.82
N GLU A 193 11.45 -26.14 14.95
CA GLU A 193 10.10 -25.63 15.18
C GLU A 193 9.98 -24.93 16.54
N GLN A 194 10.62 -25.47 17.58
CA GLN A 194 10.66 -24.84 18.90
C GLN A 194 11.35 -23.46 18.84
N ARG A 195 12.53 -23.36 18.21
CA ARG A 195 13.23 -22.09 18.01
C ARG A 195 12.42 -21.08 17.21
N ARG A 196 11.65 -21.53 16.21
CA ARG A 196 10.77 -20.65 15.42
C ARG A 196 9.67 -20.05 16.31
N ARG A 197 9.05 -20.86 17.17
CA ARG A 197 8.03 -20.40 18.12
C ARG A 197 8.61 -19.47 19.19
N GLU A 198 9.81 -19.75 19.70
CA GLU A 198 10.49 -18.87 20.65
C GLU A 198 10.75 -17.48 20.04
N LYS A 199 11.24 -17.42 18.80
CA LYS A 199 11.43 -16.14 18.09
C LYS A 199 10.13 -15.40 17.80
N GLU A 200 9.05 -16.12 17.46
CA GLU A 200 7.74 -15.51 17.22
C GLU A 200 7.18 -14.91 18.51
N MET A 201 7.31 -15.62 19.63
CA MET A 201 6.92 -15.12 20.95
C MET A 201 7.75 -13.90 21.37
N GLU A 202 9.06 -13.91 21.13
CA GLU A 202 9.95 -12.77 21.39
C GLU A 202 9.55 -11.54 20.56
N LYS A 203 9.26 -11.73 19.27
CA LYS A 203 8.81 -10.64 18.39
C LYS A 203 7.49 -10.02 18.88
N ILE A 204 6.53 -10.84 19.30
CA ILE A 204 5.27 -10.38 19.89
C ILE A 204 5.53 -9.59 21.19
N ALA A 205 6.46 -10.04 22.04
CA ALA A 205 6.80 -9.35 23.28
C ALA A 205 7.41 -7.96 23.01
N VAL A 206 8.32 -7.86 22.04
CA VAL A 206 8.93 -6.57 21.64
C VAL A 206 7.89 -5.61 21.06
N GLU A 207 6.98 -6.11 20.21
CA GLU A 207 5.92 -5.29 19.63
C GLU A 207 4.96 -4.74 20.70
N LEU A 208 4.59 -5.55 21.70
CA LEU A 208 3.80 -5.11 22.84
C LEU A 208 4.51 -4.05 23.68
N GLU A 209 5.83 -4.18 23.89
CA GLU A 209 6.59 -3.17 24.64
C GLU A 209 6.70 -1.84 23.89
N MET A 210 6.93 -1.88 22.56
CA MET A 210 6.95 -0.67 21.73
C MET A 210 5.59 0.02 21.72
N LYS A 211 4.50 -0.74 21.57
CA LYS A 211 3.14 -0.19 21.60
C LYS A 211 2.83 0.47 22.94
N LYS A 212 3.25 -0.13 24.05
CA LYS A 212 3.10 0.47 25.39
C LYS A 212 3.85 1.81 25.51
N LYS A 213 5.07 1.91 24.97
CA LYS A 213 5.85 3.16 24.97
C LYS A 213 5.18 4.24 24.13
N GLU A 214 4.64 3.88 22.96
CA GLU A 214 3.92 4.81 22.09
C GLU A 214 2.63 5.35 22.76
N ASP A 215 1.87 4.48 23.43
CA ASP A 215 0.66 4.88 24.15
C ASP A 215 0.99 5.79 25.36
N GLU A 216 2.07 5.50 26.10
CA GLU A 216 2.56 6.39 27.18
C GLU A 216 2.98 7.77 26.66
N GLU A 217 3.60 7.84 25.48
CA GLU A 217 3.98 9.13 24.86
C GLU A 217 2.76 9.92 24.40
N LYS A 218 1.78 9.26 23.76
CA LYS A 218 0.51 9.88 23.38
C LYS A 218 -0.26 10.40 24.60
N GLU A 219 -0.26 9.68 25.71
CA GLU A 219 -0.91 10.13 26.94
C GLU A 219 -0.21 11.36 27.54
N LYS A 220 1.12 11.41 27.53
CA LYS A 220 1.88 12.59 27.96
C LYS A 220 1.56 13.82 27.11
N ILE A 221 1.49 13.67 25.78
CA ILE A 221 1.13 14.76 24.86
C ILE A 221 -0.29 15.25 25.14
N ARG A 222 -1.25 14.33 25.31
CA ARG A 222 -2.64 14.69 25.62
C ARG A 222 -2.74 15.45 26.94
N LYS A 223 -2.04 14.98 27.98
CA LYS A 223 -2.02 15.64 29.30
C LYS A 223 -1.39 17.04 29.24
N GLN A 224 -0.36 17.24 28.42
CA GLN A 224 0.24 18.56 28.19
C GLN A 224 -0.75 19.51 27.49
N MET A 225 -1.43 19.05 26.44
CA MET A 225 -2.44 19.87 25.76
C MET A 225 -3.61 20.25 26.67
N ASP A 226 -4.11 19.32 27.49
CA ASP A 226 -5.21 19.60 28.41
C ASP A 226 -4.79 20.61 29.51
N ALA A 227 -3.56 20.50 30.01
CA ALA A 227 -3.00 21.47 30.97
C ALA A 227 -2.82 22.86 30.35
N GLU A 228 -2.33 22.95 29.10
CA GLU A 228 -2.21 24.23 28.39
C GLU A 228 -3.59 24.87 28.16
N LYS A 229 -4.59 24.07 27.78
CA LYS A 229 -5.97 24.53 27.58
C LYS A 229 -6.58 25.07 28.88
N GLN A 230 -6.37 24.40 30.01
CA GLN A 230 -6.80 24.89 31.31
C GLN A 230 -6.12 26.21 31.69
N LYS A 231 -4.81 26.33 31.46
CA LYS A 231 -4.06 27.55 31.74
C LYS A 231 -4.58 28.75 30.93
N ARG A 232 -4.90 28.55 29.65
CA ARG A 232 -5.49 29.60 28.80
C ARG A 232 -6.86 30.05 29.32
N LEU A 233 -7.71 29.12 29.73
CA LEU A 233 -9.04 29.43 30.29
C LEU A 233 -8.94 30.21 31.61
N GLU A 234 -7.97 29.86 32.47
CA GLU A 234 -7.76 30.58 33.73
C GLU A 234 -7.23 32.00 33.50
N GLU A 235 -6.32 32.19 32.54
CA GLU A 235 -5.80 33.50 32.15
C GLU A 235 -6.91 34.40 31.57
N GLU A 236 -7.78 33.85 30.74
CA GLU A 236 -8.94 34.55 30.18
C GLU A 236 -9.95 34.94 31.28
N ARG A 237 -10.21 34.04 32.23
CA ARG A 237 -11.08 34.32 33.39
C ARG A 237 -10.51 35.42 34.28
N LYS A 238 -9.19 35.43 34.50
CA LYS A 238 -8.52 36.45 35.30
C LYS A 238 -8.53 37.82 34.60
N LYS A 239 -8.40 37.82 33.27
CA LYS A 239 -8.47 39.03 32.45
C LYS A 239 -9.88 39.64 32.46
N THR A 240 -10.91 38.82 32.29
CA THR A 240 -12.31 39.26 32.34
C THR A 240 -12.71 39.79 33.72
N GLU A 241 -12.24 39.16 34.81
CA GLU A 241 -12.47 39.65 36.17
C GLU A 241 -11.75 40.98 36.45
N ALA A 242 -10.50 41.14 35.98
CA ALA A 242 -9.76 42.39 36.10
C ALA A 242 -10.41 43.53 35.31
N GLU A 243 -10.95 43.24 34.13
CA GLU A 243 -11.69 44.22 33.31
C GLU A 243 -13.02 44.61 33.97
N ALA A 244 -13.79 43.65 34.48
CA ALA A 244 -15.03 43.92 35.21
C ALA A 244 -14.80 44.75 36.48
N ARG A 245 -13.69 44.52 37.19
CA ARG A 245 -13.32 45.33 38.36
C ARG A 245 -12.97 46.77 37.96
N ARG A 246 -12.21 46.97 36.88
CA ARG A 246 -11.92 48.31 36.33
C ARG A 246 -13.17 49.07 35.90
N GLN A 247 -14.19 48.38 35.40
CA GLN A 247 -15.47 49.01 35.04
C GLN A 247 -16.32 49.40 36.26
N ARG A 248 -16.18 48.71 37.40
CA ARG A 248 -16.87 49.06 38.66
C ARG A 248 -16.21 50.19 39.44
N GLU A 249 -14.91 50.43 39.21
CA GLU A 249 -14.13 51.50 39.85
C GLU A 249 -14.16 52.82 39.05
N ARG A 250 -14.84 52.85 37.89
CA ARG A 250 -15.15 54.06 37.10
C ARG A 250 -16.58 54.52 37.33
#